data_AF-A0A383EL60-F1
#
_entry.id   AF-A0A383EL60-F1
#
_cell.length_a   1.000
_cell.length_b   1.000
_cell.length_c   1.000
_cell.angle_alpha   90.00
_cell.angle_beta   90.00
_cell.angle_gamma   90.00
#
_symmetry.space_group_name_H-M   'P 1'
#
loop_
_entity.id
_entity.type
_entity.pdbx_description
1 polymer ?
#
loop_
_entity_poly.entity_id
_entity_poly.type
_entity_poly.pdbx_seq_one_letter_code
_entity_poly.pdbx_strand_id
1 'polypeptide(L)'
;RLVDIERVEALSGPQGTLYGSDAQAGTMRIITNKPVMGETSSVFDGEYRMNEEGDPSFRGSFVFNFPLKDNIALRMSLFNDKDGGYVDNIYGHTADQSFGEPWPQAGVAGGHGTLDNAEAVDDDVNFVRVKGGRVALKWEINDDWSASISSMHQETSQGAGNYYDIYRGDLNMVSFVDDWYKEDWQASSVNIEGDLGFAQLVAAVSYHEREGGGVWDITNYAHYWSHNYC
;
A
#
# COMPACT_ATOMS: atom_id res chain seq x y z
N ARG A 1 0.50 -5.48 0.17
CA ARG A 1 -0.11 -6.79 0.47
C ARG A 1 0.94 -7.75 1.02
N LEU A 2 0.60 -8.57 2.03
CA LEU A 2 1.49 -9.58 2.60
C LEU A 2 1.16 -10.96 2.00
N VAL A 3 1.96 -11.45 1.05
CA VAL A 3 1.86 -12.81 0.50
C VAL A 3 3.17 -13.54 0.75
N ASP A 4 3.08 -14.84 1.04
CA ASP A 4 4.24 -15.71 1.21
C ASP A 4 5.17 -15.27 2.37
N ILE A 5 4.55 -14.96 3.50
CA ILE A 5 5.23 -14.52 4.72
C ILE A 5 5.53 -15.71 5.62
N GLU A 6 6.77 -15.80 6.08
CA GLU A 6 7.19 -16.74 7.12
C GLU A 6 6.80 -16.19 8.49
N ARG A 7 7.13 -14.92 8.76
CA ARG A 7 6.75 -14.23 9.99
C ARG A 7 6.84 -12.71 9.89
N VAL A 8 6.22 -12.04 10.84
CA VAL A 8 6.35 -10.61 11.10
C VAL A 8 6.92 -10.44 12.51
N GLU A 9 8.03 -9.71 12.63
CA GLU A 9 8.68 -9.40 13.89
C GLU A 9 8.43 -7.92 14.23
N ALA A 10 7.98 -7.65 15.46
CA ALA A 10 7.82 -6.29 15.98
C ALA A 10 8.70 -6.12 17.21
N LEU A 11 9.63 -5.17 17.14
CA LEU A 11 10.58 -4.85 18.20
C LEU A 11 10.23 -3.48 18.77
N SER A 12 9.71 -3.46 20.00
CA SER A 12 9.30 -2.22 20.67
C SER A 12 10.50 -1.47 21.25
N GLY A 13 10.47 -0.15 21.15
CA GLY A 13 11.47 0.75 21.73
C GLY A 13 12.71 0.93 20.86
N PRO A 14 13.61 1.88 21.21
CA PRO A 14 14.71 2.26 20.34
C PRO A 14 15.65 1.10 20.00
N GLN A 15 15.81 0.77 18.70
CA GLN A 15 16.74 -0.27 18.25
C GLN A 15 17.97 0.28 17.50
N GLY A 16 18.52 1.40 17.98
CA GLY A 16 19.58 2.15 17.29
C GLY A 16 20.86 1.37 16.99
N THR A 17 21.21 0.38 17.82
CA THR A 17 22.45 -0.40 17.67
C THR A 17 22.33 -1.54 16.66
N LEU A 18 21.13 -2.08 16.46
CA LEU A 18 20.88 -3.22 15.57
C LEU A 18 20.34 -2.80 14.21
N TYR A 19 19.62 -1.67 14.14
CA TYR A 19 18.91 -1.25 12.93
C TYR A 19 19.14 0.22 12.54
N GLY A 20 20.08 0.92 13.20
CA GLY A 20 20.46 2.29 12.84
C GLY A 20 19.51 3.37 13.38
N SER A 21 19.75 4.63 12.98
CA SER A 21 19.11 5.83 13.56
C SER A 21 17.59 5.87 13.43
N ASP A 22 17.02 5.15 12.47
CA ASP A 22 15.60 5.26 12.10
C ASP A 22 14.69 4.37 12.97
N ALA A 23 15.28 3.59 13.88
CA ALA A 23 14.56 2.69 14.77
C ALA A 23 14.17 3.32 16.12
N GLN A 24 13.99 4.64 16.21
CA GLN A 24 13.72 5.34 17.49
C GLN A 24 12.40 4.93 18.15
N ALA A 25 11.36 4.65 17.36
CA ALA A 25 10.07 4.19 17.86
C ALA A 25 9.97 2.65 17.96
N GLY A 26 10.97 1.92 17.45
CA GLY A 26 10.93 0.47 17.24
C GLY A 26 11.23 0.06 15.81
N THR A 27 11.15 -1.24 15.52
CA THR A 27 11.36 -1.80 14.18
C THR A 27 10.31 -2.86 13.91
N MET A 28 9.72 -2.81 12.71
CA MET A 28 8.92 -3.91 12.17
C MET A 28 9.68 -4.57 11.04
N ARG A 29 9.68 -5.89 11.01
CA ARG A 29 10.35 -6.68 9.98
C ARG A 29 9.41 -7.73 9.43
N ILE A 30 9.26 -7.73 8.12
CA ILE A 30 8.49 -8.74 7.41
C ILE A 30 9.49 -9.71 6.81
N ILE A 31 9.34 -11.00 7.13
CA ILE A 31 10.23 -12.05 6.68
C ILE A 31 9.43 -12.98 5.80
N THR A 32 9.85 -13.07 4.54
CA THR A 32 9.21 -13.89 3.51
C THR A 32 9.80 -15.30 3.51
N ASN A 33 9.01 -16.29 3.07
CA ASN A 33 9.51 -17.65 2.96
C ASN A 33 10.69 -17.72 1.97
N LYS A 34 11.70 -18.53 2.33
CA LYS A 34 12.85 -18.81 1.45
C LYS A 34 12.49 -19.92 0.44
N PRO A 35 13.19 -19.99 -0.72
CA PRO A 35 13.10 -21.16 -1.59
C PRO A 35 13.53 -22.44 -0.88
N VAL A 36 12.79 -23.53 -1.10
CA VAL A 36 13.01 -24.84 -0.50
C VAL A 36 13.71 -25.75 -1.51
N MET A 37 14.86 -26.33 -1.15
CA MET A 37 15.60 -27.26 -2.00
C MET A 37 14.86 -28.59 -2.15
N GLY A 38 14.96 -29.21 -3.33
CA GLY A 38 14.40 -30.54 -3.59
C GLY A 38 12.87 -30.64 -3.60
N GLU A 39 12.15 -29.53 -3.38
CA GLU A 39 10.69 -29.52 -3.27
C GLU A 39 10.06 -28.71 -4.40
N THR A 40 9.11 -29.30 -5.13
CA THR A 40 8.18 -28.55 -5.96
C THR A 40 6.86 -28.39 -5.21
N SER A 41 6.41 -27.16 -4.97
CA SER A 41 5.15 -26.91 -4.29
C SER A 41 4.43 -25.67 -4.83
N SER A 42 3.10 -25.68 -4.73
CA SER A 42 2.24 -24.59 -5.18
C SER A 42 1.17 -24.31 -4.14
N VAL A 43 0.93 -23.04 -3.87
CA VAL A 43 -0.17 -22.57 -3.00
C VAL A 43 -1.00 -21.58 -3.79
N PHE A 44 -2.32 -21.77 -3.77
CA PHE A 44 -3.28 -20.82 -4.33
C PHE A 44 -4.19 -20.34 -3.19
N ASP A 45 -4.41 -19.04 -3.14
CA ASP A 45 -5.29 -18.36 -2.19
C ASP A 45 -6.22 -17.44 -2.98
N GLY A 46 -7.49 -17.45 -2.63
CA GLY A 46 -8.53 -16.72 -3.34
C GLY A 46 -9.67 -16.33 -2.41
N GLU A 47 -10.08 -15.08 -2.51
CA GLU A 47 -11.16 -14.50 -1.72
C GLU A 47 -12.06 -13.67 -2.62
N TYR A 48 -13.36 -13.74 -2.41
CA TYR A 48 -14.35 -12.87 -3.04
C TYR A 48 -15.28 -12.35 -1.97
N ARG A 49 -15.50 -11.04 -1.92
CA ARG A 49 -16.42 -10.39 -0.99
C ARG A 49 -17.40 -9.53 -1.76
N MET A 50 -18.66 -9.59 -1.33
CA MET A 50 -19.75 -8.79 -1.84
C MET A 50 -20.46 -8.16 -0.64
N ASN A 51 -20.64 -6.85 -0.69
CA ASN A 51 -21.35 -6.08 0.33
C ASN A 51 -22.81 -5.87 -0.12
N GLU A 52 -23.65 -5.37 0.78
CA GLU A 52 -25.04 -4.98 0.43
C GLU A 52 -25.05 -3.82 -0.57
N GLU A 53 -24.11 -2.89 -0.40
CA GLU A 53 -23.90 -1.71 -1.24
C GLU A 53 -22.42 -1.63 -1.65
N GLY A 54 -22.18 -1.09 -2.84
CA GLY A 54 -20.88 -0.87 -3.44
C GLY A 54 -20.26 -2.03 -4.20
N ASP A 55 -18.99 -1.83 -4.56
CA ASP A 55 -18.27 -2.59 -5.56
C ASP A 55 -17.76 -3.93 -4.99
N PRO A 56 -17.81 -5.06 -5.74
CA PRO A 56 -17.29 -6.32 -5.26
C PRO A 56 -15.77 -6.29 -5.10
N SER A 57 -15.30 -6.95 -4.05
CA SER A 57 -13.87 -7.12 -3.77
C SER A 57 -13.41 -8.53 -4.13
N PHE A 58 -12.17 -8.66 -4.58
CA PHE A 58 -11.50 -9.95 -4.72
C PHE A 58 -10.05 -9.87 -4.28
N ARG A 59 -9.52 -10.99 -3.80
CA ARG A 59 -8.10 -11.16 -3.54
C ARG A 59 -7.64 -12.48 -4.12
N GLY A 60 -6.44 -12.48 -4.68
CA GLY A 60 -5.90 -13.66 -5.34
C GLY A 60 -4.40 -13.69 -5.21
N SER A 61 -3.86 -14.82 -4.78
CA SER A 61 -2.43 -15.03 -4.80
C SER A 61 -2.03 -16.44 -5.19
N PHE A 62 -0.87 -16.55 -5.81
CA PHE A 62 -0.27 -17.79 -6.22
C PHE A 62 1.19 -17.80 -5.79
N VAL A 63 1.59 -18.85 -5.09
CA VAL A 63 2.98 -19.06 -4.66
C VAL A 63 3.47 -20.37 -5.24
N PHE A 64 4.68 -20.36 -5.77
CA PHE A 64 5.29 -21.52 -6.38
C PHE A 64 6.75 -21.65 -5.96
N ASN A 65 7.14 -22.85 -5.55
CA ASN A 65 8.51 -23.24 -5.27
C ASN A 65 8.94 -24.30 -6.28
N PHE A 66 10.15 -24.15 -6.81
CA PHE A 66 10.69 -25.05 -7.81
C PHE A 66 12.19 -25.24 -7.62
N PRO A 67 12.69 -26.49 -7.47
CA PRO A 67 14.11 -26.78 -7.46
C PRO A 67 14.61 -26.75 -8.90
N LEU A 68 15.49 -25.81 -9.23
CA LEU A 68 16.12 -25.71 -10.55
C LEU A 68 17.21 -26.78 -10.72
N LYS A 69 17.92 -27.08 -9.63
CA LYS A 69 18.96 -28.10 -9.48
C LYS A 69 18.98 -28.59 -8.04
N ASP A 70 19.80 -29.59 -7.74
CA ASP A 70 20.01 -30.10 -6.37
C ASP A 70 20.48 -29.01 -5.40
N ASN A 71 21.19 -28.00 -5.91
CA ASN A 71 21.75 -26.90 -5.13
C ASN A 71 21.18 -25.52 -5.47
N ILE A 72 20.11 -25.43 -6.27
CA ILE A 72 19.46 -24.16 -6.60
C ILE A 72 17.95 -24.31 -6.55
N ALA A 73 17.28 -23.46 -5.78
CA ALA A 73 15.83 -23.38 -5.72
C ALA A 73 15.32 -21.96 -6.01
N LEU A 74 14.18 -21.89 -6.67
CA LEU A 74 13.45 -20.67 -6.97
C LEU A 74 12.11 -20.69 -6.21
N ARG A 75 11.71 -19.53 -5.70
CA ARG A 75 10.37 -19.29 -5.17
C ARG A 75 9.80 -18.02 -5.76
N MET A 76 8.55 -18.06 -6.17
CA MET A 76 7.83 -16.94 -6.75
C MET A 76 6.49 -16.78 -6.03
N SER A 77 6.09 -15.55 -5.76
CA SER A 77 4.72 -15.21 -5.36
C SER A 77 4.16 -14.14 -6.29
N LEU A 78 2.90 -14.28 -6.66
CA LEU A 78 2.15 -13.33 -7.48
C LEU A 78 0.84 -13.03 -6.76
N PHE A 79 0.37 -11.79 -6.83
CA PHE A 79 -0.91 -11.40 -6.24
C PHE A 79 -1.58 -10.28 -7.02
N ASN A 80 -2.91 -10.29 -6.97
CA ASN A 80 -3.77 -9.27 -7.55
C ASN A 80 -5.05 -9.17 -6.73
N ASP A 81 -5.26 -8.01 -6.13
CA ASP A 81 -6.32 -7.72 -5.18
C ASP A 81 -7.07 -6.45 -5.64
N LYS A 82 -8.40 -6.48 -5.54
CA LYS A 82 -9.28 -5.30 -5.59
C LYS A 82 -10.09 -5.28 -4.30
N ASP A 83 -9.91 -4.27 -3.49
CA ASP A 83 -10.90 -3.88 -2.48
C ASP A 83 -11.83 -2.86 -3.17
N GLY A 84 -13.11 -3.24 -3.30
CA GLY A 84 -14.13 -2.42 -3.95
C GLY A 84 -14.48 -1.18 -3.12
N GLY A 85 -14.82 -0.10 -3.81
CA GLY A 85 -15.35 1.11 -3.17
C GLY A 85 -16.77 0.90 -2.67
N TYR A 86 -17.22 1.86 -1.88
CA TYR A 86 -18.56 1.91 -1.28
C TYR A 86 -18.99 3.36 -0.97
N VAL A 87 -18.17 4.36 -1.29
CA VAL A 87 -18.46 5.77 -1.08
C VAL A 87 -18.74 6.40 -2.43
N ASP A 88 -19.88 7.06 -2.57
CA ASP A 88 -20.29 7.72 -3.80
C ASP A 88 -19.93 9.22 -3.77
N ASN A 89 -19.37 9.72 -4.87
CA ASN A 89 -19.20 11.15 -5.07
C ASN A 89 -20.46 11.72 -5.71
N ILE A 90 -21.35 12.28 -4.90
CA ILE A 90 -22.64 12.78 -5.37
C ILE A 90 -22.53 14.22 -5.89
N TYR A 91 -23.52 14.60 -6.71
CA TYR A 91 -23.60 15.96 -7.23
C TYR A 91 -23.77 16.99 -6.10
N GLY A 92 -22.92 18.01 -6.11
CA GLY A 92 -22.88 19.05 -5.10
C GLY A 92 -22.27 20.34 -5.63
N HIS A 93 -22.42 21.38 -4.82
CA HIS A 93 -21.77 22.67 -5.04
C HIS A 93 -20.88 22.96 -3.84
N THR A 94 -19.85 23.77 -4.07
CA THR A 94 -18.96 24.28 -3.03
C THR A 94 -19.76 24.95 -1.92
N ALA A 95 -19.23 24.91 -0.70
CA ALA A 95 -19.86 25.63 0.40
C ALA A 95 -19.91 27.14 0.12
N ASP A 96 -21.10 27.74 0.26
CA ASP A 96 -21.28 29.20 0.08
C ASP A 96 -21.23 29.96 1.40
N GLN A 97 -21.07 29.28 2.53
CA GLN A 97 -20.98 29.89 3.87
C GLN A 97 -19.98 29.09 4.72
N SER A 98 -19.20 29.79 5.55
CA SER A 98 -18.35 29.13 6.54
C SER A 98 -19.16 28.47 7.64
N PHE A 99 -18.83 27.22 7.97
CA PHE A 99 -19.33 26.52 9.15
C PHE A 99 -18.44 26.84 10.35
N GLY A 100 -18.99 27.56 11.32
CA GLY A 100 -18.35 27.88 12.60
C GLY A 100 -18.17 29.37 12.84
N GLU A 101 -18.57 29.81 14.03
CA GLU A 101 -18.11 31.07 14.64
C GLU A 101 -16.57 31.05 14.72
N PRO A 102 -15.89 32.07 14.17
CA PRO A 102 -15.99 33.37 14.81
C PRO A 102 -16.30 34.52 13.85
N TRP A 103 -17.15 35.41 14.34
CA TRP A 103 -17.20 36.84 14.02
C TRP A 103 -15.89 37.41 13.41
N PRO A 104 -15.94 38.23 12.33
CA PRO A 104 -17.13 38.94 11.83
C PRO A 104 -17.80 38.35 10.57
N GLN A 105 -17.30 37.25 9.97
CA GLN A 105 -17.84 36.72 8.70
C GLN A 105 -18.90 35.61 8.82
N ALA A 106 -19.31 35.23 10.04
CA ALA A 106 -20.33 34.20 10.25
C ALA A 106 -21.66 34.57 9.55
N GLY A 107 -22.16 33.68 8.68
CA GLY A 107 -23.41 33.89 7.93
C GLY A 107 -23.30 34.82 6.72
N VAL A 108 -22.11 35.30 6.37
CA VAL A 108 -21.86 36.03 5.11
C VAL A 108 -21.62 35.02 4.00
N ALA A 109 -22.27 35.21 2.85
CA ALA A 109 -22.04 34.35 1.69
C ALA A 109 -20.60 34.55 1.18
N GLY A 110 -19.85 33.46 1.02
CA GLY A 110 -18.49 33.49 0.50
C GLY A 110 -18.40 33.67 -1.00
N GLY A 111 -19.52 33.60 -1.72
CA GLY A 111 -19.55 33.77 -3.18
C GLY A 111 -18.87 32.61 -3.91
N HIS A 112 -18.64 31.51 -3.21
CA HIS A 112 -17.98 30.33 -3.73
C HIS A 112 -18.98 29.28 -4.21
N GLY A 113 -20.26 29.34 -3.79
CA GLY A 113 -21.22 28.24 -3.97
C GLY A 113 -21.76 27.96 -5.38
N THR A 114 -21.15 28.53 -6.41
CA THR A 114 -21.55 28.33 -7.82
C THR A 114 -20.74 27.26 -8.54
N LEU A 115 -19.59 26.85 -7.98
CA LEU A 115 -18.79 25.77 -8.56
C LEU A 115 -19.45 24.43 -8.21
N ASP A 116 -19.71 23.63 -9.23
CA ASP A 116 -20.25 22.27 -9.10
C ASP A 116 -19.19 21.21 -9.44
N ASN A 117 -19.47 19.96 -9.07
CA ASN A 117 -18.61 18.82 -9.30
C ASN A 117 -19.13 17.84 -10.36
N ALA A 118 -19.97 18.27 -11.31
CA ALA A 118 -20.62 17.36 -12.26
C ALA A 118 -19.66 16.44 -13.02
N GLU A 119 -18.42 16.90 -13.27
CA GLU A 119 -17.38 16.11 -13.96
C GLU A 119 -16.72 15.04 -13.08
N ALA A 120 -16.87 15.11 -11.76
CA ALA A 120 -16.26 14.20 -10.79
C ALA A 120 -17.28 13.25 -10.14
N VAL A 121 -18.58 13.39 -10.45
CA VAL A 121 -19.63 12.50 -9.93
C VAL A 121 -19.40 11.08 -10.43
N ASP A 122 -19.21 10.15 -9.51
CA ASP A 122 -18.99 8.74 -9.78
C ASP A 122 -19.34 7.91 -8.52
N ASP A 123 -19.61 6.64 -8.72
CA ASP A 123 -19.98 5.70 -7.66
C ASP A 123 -18.72 4.95 -7.16
N ASP A 124 -18.73 4.50 -5.90
CA ASP A 124 -17.67 3.64 -5.35
C ASP A 124 -16.23 4.18 -5.49
N VAL A 125 -16.05 5.48 -5.30
CA VAL A 125 -14.81 6.20 -5.61
C VAL A 125 -13.63 5.81 -4.71
N ASN A 126 -13.86 5.21 -3.54
CA ASN A 126 -12.82 4.85 -2.56
C ASN A 126 -12.25 3.43 -2.74
N PHE A 127 -12.12 2.95 -3.97
CA PHE A 127 -11.54 1.64 -4.27
C PHE A 127 -10.03 1.58 -4.01
N VAL A 128 -9.49 0.37 -3.81
CA VAL A 128 -8.05 0.09 -3.78
C VAL A 128 -7.73 -1.13 -4.63
N ARG A 129 -6.71 -1.03 -5.48
CA ARG A 129 -6.19 -2.12 -6.31
C ARG A 129 -4.72 -2.32 -6.00
N VAL A 130 -4.32 -3.55 -5.70
CA VAL A 130 -2.94 -3.90 -5.41
C VAL A 130 -2.56 -5.10 -6.27
N LYS A 131 -1.49 -4.98 -7.05
CA LYS A 131 -0.93 -6.10 -7.80
C LYS A 131 0.58 -6.12 -7.66
N GLY A 132 1.16 -7.29 -7.77
CA GLY A 132 2.59 -7.41 -7.65
C GLY A 132 3.06 -8.85 -7.52
N GLY A 133 4.32 -8.97 -7.16
CA GLY A 133 4.93 -10.26 -6.96
C GLY A 133 6.34 -10.18 -6.44
N ARG A 134 6.86 -11.33 -6.04
CA ARG A 134 8.22 -11.53 -5.58
C ARG A 134 8.82 -12.72 -6.30
N VAL A 135 10.10 -12.61 -6.64
CA VAL A 135 10.93 -13.73 -7.06
C VAL A 135 12.12 -13.82 -6.12
N ALA A 136 12.41 -15.03 -5.63
CA ALA A 136 13.53 -15.33 -4.78
C ALA A 136 14.28 -16.57 -5.27
N LEU A 137 15.61 -16.53 -5.21
CA LEU A 137 16.50 -17.62 -5.58
C LEU A 137 17.41 -17.94 -4.41
N LYS A 138 17.58 -19.22 -4.11
CA LYS A 138 18.55 -19.74 -3.15
C LYS A 138 19.55 -20.60 -3.92
N TRP A 139 20.83 -20.38 -3.68
CA TRP A 139 21.93 -21.16 -4.25
C TRP A 139 22.84 -21.65 -3.13
N GLU A 140 22.92 -22.96 -2.97
CA GLU A 140 23.94 -23.62 -2.16
C GLU A 140 25.16 -23.83 -3.07
N ILE A 141 26.13 -22.91 -2.96
CA ILE A 141 27.29 -22.86 -3.87
C ILE A 141 28.16 -24.10 -3.65
N ASN A 142 28.38 -24.43 -2.37
CA ASN A 142 29.02 -25.64 -1.86
C ASN A 142 28.65 -25.81 -0.38
N ASP A 143 29.31 -26.74 0.32
CA ASP A 143 29.04 -27.04 1.73
C ASP A 143 29.31 -25.84 2.67
N ASP A 144 30.18 -24.91 2.27
CA ASP A 144 30.59 -23.78 3.09
C ASP A 144 29.89 -22.47 2.70
N TRP A 145 29.36 -22.35 1.47
CA TRP A 145 28.87 -21.10 0.91
C TRP A 145 27.46 -21.19 0.37
N SER A 146 26.65 -20.18 0.71
CA SER A 146 25.32 -20.00 0.13
C SER A 146 25.05 -18.55 -0.25
N ALA A 147 24.19 -18.38 -1.24
CA ALA A 147 23.70 -17.08 -1.66
C ALA A 147 22.16 -17.12 -1.79
N SER A 148 21.53 -16.02 -1.42
CA SER A 148 20.09 -15.81 -1.60
C SER A 148 19.85 -14.44 -2.24
N ILE A 149 19.02 -14.41 -3.27
CA ILE A 149 18.62 -13.20 -3.99
C ILE A 149 17.11 -13.11 -3.92
N SER A 150 16.56 -11.92 -3.67
CA SER A 150 15.11 -11.69 -3.68
C SER A 150 14.83 -10.32 -4.29
N SER A 151 13.76 -10.23 -5.08
CA SER A 151 13.24 -8.97 -5.60
C SER A 151 11.72 -9.00 -5.56
N MET A 152 11.10 -7.92 -5.11
CA MET A 152 9.66 -7.74 -4.99
C MET A 152 9.26 -6.41 -5.61
N HIS A 153 8.16 -6.43 -6.37
CA HIS A 153 7.54 -5.26 -6.98
C HIS A 153 6.04 -5.24 -6.62
N GLN A 154 5.52 -4.07 -6.29
CA GLN A 154 4.10 -3.87 -6.00
C GLN A 154 3.63 -2.53 -6.57
N GLU A 155 2.52 -2.57 -7.29
CA GLU A 155 1.76 -1.41 -7.72
C GLU A 155 0.49 -1.30 -6.89
N THR A 156 0.22 -0.10 -6.39
CA THR A 156 -1.03 0.25 -5.70
C THR A 156 -1.70 1.38 -6.45
N SER A 157 -2.99 1.25 -6.74
CA SER A 157 -3.83 2.32 -7.28
C SER A 157 -5.08 2.41 -6.42
N GLN A 158 -5.38 3.59 -5.91
CA GLN A 158 -6.58 3.83 -5.13
C GLN A 158 -7.29 5.08 -5.65
N GLY A 159 -8.58 5.16 -5.41
CA GLY A 159 -9.34 6.39 -5.58
C GLY A 159 -9.36 7.21 -4.29
N ALA A 160 -10.53 7.76 -3.95
CA ALA A 160 -10.75 8.59 -2.78
C ALA A 160 -10.43 7.87 -1.45
N GLY A 161 -10.29 8.66 -0.38
CA GLY A 161 -10.12 8.14 0.97
C GLY A 161 -11.41 7.56 1.55
N ASN A 162 -11.30 6.89 2.71
CA ASN A 162 -12.46 6.37 3.46
C ASN A 162 -13.11 7.47 4.30
N TYR A 163 -13.51 8.58 3.66
CA TYR A 163 -14.22 9.68 4.30
C TYR A 163 -15.53 9.95 3.55
N TYR A 164 -16.55 10.39 4.27
CA TYR A 164 -17.84 10.78 3.71
C TYR A 164 -18.35 12.02 4.46
N ASP A 165 -19.25 12.77 3.82
CA ASP A 165 -19.88 13.95 4.41
C ASP A 165 -21.19 13.53 5.11
N ILE A 166 -21.16 13.55 6.44
CA ILE A 166 -22.30 13.21 7.30
C ILE A 166 -23.56 14.05 7.02
N TYR A 167 -23.44 15.22 6.38
CA TYR A 167 -24.56 16.08 6.01
C TYR A 167 -25.14 15.76 4.63
N ARG A 168 -24.49 14.88 3.86
CA ARG A 168 -24.87 14.47 2.50
C ARG A 168 -25.45 13.06 2.42
N GLY A 169 -25.63 12.41 3.58
CA GLY A 169 -26.13 11.05 3.69
C GLY A 169 -25.03 10.06 4.05
N ASP A 170 -25.43 8.82 4.32
CA ASP A 170 -24.48 7.76 4.60
C ASP A 170 -23.67 7.46 3.32
N LEU A 171 -22.37 7.23 3.49
CA LEU A 171 -21.44 6.88 2.42
C LEU A 171 -21.40 7.83 1.20
N ASN A 172 -21.84 9.09 1.36
CA ASN A 172 -21.80 10.07 0.29
C ASN A 172 -20.75 11.16 0.55
N MET A 173 -20.07 11.61 -0.49
CA MET A 173 -19.17 12.75 -0.45
C MET A 173 -19.43 13.73 -1.60
N VAL A 174 -18.84 14.92 -1.50
CA VAL A 174 -18.78 15.90 -2.59
C VAL A 174 -17.32 16.31 -2.76
N SER A 175 -16.68 15.76 -3.78
CA SER A 175 -15.36 16.14 -4.26
C SER A 175 -15.46 16.78 -5.63
N PHE A 176 -14.69 17.84 -5.86
CA PHE A 176 -14.67 18.62 -7.11
C PHE A 176 -13.64 18.12 -8.11
N VAL A 177 -12.80 17.16 -7.72
CA VAL A 177 -11.86 16.47 -8.61
C VAL A 177 -11.90 14.97 -8.34
N ASP A 178 -11.51 14.18 -9.33
CA ASP A 178 -11.31 12.74 -9.14
C ASP A 178 -10.06 12.52 -8.28
N ASP A 179 -10.27 12.09 -7.03
CA ASP A 179 -9.21 11.75 -6.09
C ASP A 179 -8.58 10.44 -6.51
N TRP A 180 -7.27 10.44 -6.74
CA TRP A 180 -6.53 9.22 -7.04
C TRP A 180 -5.16 9.24 -6.40
N TYR A 181 -4.67 8.07 -6.05
CA TYR A 181 -3.28 7.88 -5.63
C TYR A 181 -2.73 6.61 -6.26
N LYS A 182 -1.50 6.71 -6.77
CA LYS A 182 -0.74 5.59 -7.32
C LYS A 182 0.61 5.51 -6.64
N GLU A 183 1.04 4.29 -6.39
CA GLU A 183 2.33 3.99 -5.80
C GLU A 183 2.97 2.79 -6.48
N ASP A 184 4.24 2.95 -6.82
CA ASP A 184 5.15 1.92 -7.27
C ASP A 184 6.20 1.68 -6.16
N TRP A 185 6.32 0.43 -5.74
CA TRP A 185 7.28 0.03 -4.72
C TRP A 185 8.10 -1.17 -5.17
N GLN A 186 9.42 -1.05 -5.05
CA GLN A 186 10.35 -2.13 -5.30
C GLN A 186 11.31 -2.33 -4.13
N ALA A 187 11.63 -3.60 -3.84
CA ALA A 187 12.66 -3.96 -2.88
C ALA A 187 13.41 -5.20 -3.33
N SER A 188 14.75 -5.09 -3.33
CA SER A 188 15.66 -6.17 -3.73
C SER A 188 16.74 -6.39 -2.68
N SER A 189 17.18 -7.63 -2.53
CA SER A 189 18.22 -8.00 -1.59
C SER A 189 19.09 -9.14 -2.10
N VAL A 190 20.37 -9.10 -1.74
CA VAL A 190 21.34 -10.18 -1.92
C VAL A 190 21.98 -10.48 -0.57
N ASN A 191 21.92 -11.74 -0.16
CA ASN A 191 22.59 -12.25 1.03
C ASN A 191 23.58 -13.33 0.64
N ILE A 192 24.79 -13.27 1.18
CA ILE A 192 25.83 -14.28 1.03
C ILE A 192 26.26 -14.70 2.43
N GLU A 193 26.26 -16.01 2.67
CA GLU A 193 26.67 -16.61 3.93
C GLU A 193 27.80 -17.60 3.64
N GLY A 194 28.87 -17.55 4.44
CA GLY A 194 30.05 -18.39 4.27
C GLY A 194 30.60 -18.87 5.60
N ASP A 195 30.88 -20.16 5.75
CA ASP A 195 31.66 -20.71 6.84
C ASP A 195 33.16 -20.70 6.46
N LEU A 196 33.98 -20.01 7.24
CA LEU A 196 35.43 -19.92 7.05
C LEU A 196 36.18 -20.94 7.91
N GLY A 197 35.47 -21.80 8.65
CA GLY A 197 35.99 -22.75 9.64
C GLY A 197 36.36 -22.11 10.98
N PHE A 198 36.84 -20.86 10.99
CA PHE A 198 37.13 -20.09 12.21
C PHE A 198 36.10 -18.99 12.50
N ALA A 199 35.23 -18.68 11.54
CA ALA A 199 34.24 -17.62 11.63
C ALA A 199 33.10 -17.83 10.63
N GLN A 200 31.92 -17.27 10.95
CA GLN A 200 30.82 -17.13 10.01
C GLN A 200 30.88 -15.75 9.36
N LEU A 201 30.90 -15.71 8.03
CA LEU A 201 30.73 -14.49 7.24
C LEU A 201 29.27 -14.37 6.81
N VAL A 202 28.70 -13.18 7.01
CA VAL A 202 27.39 -12.79 6.49
C VAL A 202 27.54 -11.44 5.80
N ALA A 203 27.24 -11.40 4.51
CA ALA A 203 27.16 -10.16 3.74
C ALA A 203 25.73 -9.99 3.24
N ALA A 204 25.10 -8.87 3.60
CA ALA A 204 23.73 -8.55 3.20
C ALA A 204 23.69 -7.17 2.53
N VAL A 205 23.12 -7.11 1.33
CA VAL A 205 22.92 -5.88 0.57
C VAL A 205 21.44 -5.78 0.24
N SER A 206 20.83 -4.64 0.53
CA SER A 206 19.44 -4.36 0.21
C SER A 206 19.30 -3.02 -0.48
N TYR A 207 18.40 -2.94 -1.45
CA TYR A 207 17.99 -1.73 -2.13
C TYR A 207 16.47 -1.68 -2.16
N HIS A 208 15.89 -0.51 -1.91
CA HIS A 208 14.46 -0.30 -2.04
C HIS A 208 14.18 1.09 -2.57
N GLU A 209 13.07 1.22 -3.28
CA GLU A 209 12.58 2.46 -3.82
C GLU A 209 11.05 2.46 -3.74
N ARG A 210 10.49 3.63 -3.46
CA ARG A 210 9.06 3.86 -3.34
C ARG A 210 8.76 5.21 -3.97
N GLU A 211 7.97 5.20 -5.02
CA GLU A 211 7.50 6.41 -5.68
C GLU A 211 5.99 6.41 -5.65
N GLY A 212 5.40 7.55 -5.36
CA GLY A 212 3.96 7.69 -5.33
C GLY A 212 3.51 9.10 -5.61
N GLY A 213 2.33 9.22 -6.21
CA GLY A 213 1.73 10.49 -6.57
C GLY A 213 0.22 10.38 -6.54
N GLY A 214 -0.43 11.50 -6.26
CA GLY A 214 -1.88 11.54 -6.21
C GLY A 214 -2.44 12.95 -6.30
N VAL A 215 -3.75 13.00 -6.41
CA VAL A 215 -4.58 14.19 -6.35
C VAL A 215 -5.56 13.98 -5.22
N TRP A 216 -5.75 15.03 -4.42
CA TRP A 216 -6.73 15.07 -3.35
C TRP A 216 -7.48 16.39 -3.44
N ASP A 217 -8.80 16.32 -3.43
CA ASP A 217 -9.62 17.50 -3.43
C ASP A 217 -9.50 18.26 -2.11
N ILE A 218 -9.11 19.51 -2.23
CA ILE A 218 -9.11 20.46 -1.13
C ILE A 218 -10.00 21.66 -1.42
N THR A 219 -10.87 21.61 -2.44
CA THR A 219 -11.65 22.78 -2.91
C THR A 219 -12.49 23.39 -1.78
N ASN A 220 -13.25 22.58 -1.05
CA ASN A 220 -14.04 23.07 0.08
C ASN A 220 -13.16 23.63 1.22
N TYR A 221 -12.02 23.00 1.50
CA TYR A 221 -11.07 23.51 2.49
C TYR A 221 -10.48 24.85 2.05
N ALA A 222 -10.03 24.95 0.80
CA ALA A 222 -9.46 26.16 0.23
C ALA A 222 -10.45 27.31 0.23
N HIS A 223 -11.71 27.07 -0.16
CA HIS A 223 -12.78 28.08 -0.13
C HIS A 223 -13.15 28.53 1.29
N TYR A 224 -13.16 27.61 2.26
CA TYR A 224 -13.34 27.97 3.66
C TYR A 224 -12.21 28.92 4.14
N TRP A 225 -10.95 28.62 3.82
CA TRP A 225 -9.82 29.46 4.22
C TRP A 225 -9.78 30.81 3.48
N SER A 226 -10.08 30.84 2.18
CA SER A 226 -10.15 32.11 1.45
C SER A 226 -11.25 33.02 2.01
N HIS A 227 -12.42 32.47 2.33
CA HIS A 227 -13.52 33.28 2.88
C HIS A 227 -13.18 33.89 4.26
N ASN A 228 -12.52 33.14 5.14
CA ASN A 228 -12.23 33.60 6.49
C ASN A 228 -11.02 34.55 6.56
N TYR A 229 -10.05 34.45 5.65
CA TYR A 229 -8.74 35.11 5.79
C TYR A 229 -8.32 36.02 4.63
N CYS A 230 -9.10 36.14 3.56
CA CYS A 230 -8.84 37.05 2.43
C CYS A 230 -10.00 38.01 2.22
#